data_AF-A0A7K4M1W5-F1
#
_entry.id   AF-A0A7K4M1W5-F1
#
_cell.length_a   1.000
_cell.length_b   1.000
_cell.length_c   1.000
_cell.angle_alpha   90.00
_cell.angle_beta   90.00
_cell.angle_gamma   90.00
#
_symmetry.space_group_name_H-M   'P 1'
#
loop_
_entity.id
_entity.type
_entity.pdbx_description
1 polymer ?
#
loop_
_entity_poly.entity_id
_entity_poly.type
_entity_poly.pdbx_seq_one_letter_code
_entity_poly.pdbx_strand_id
1 'polypeptide(L)'
;LITSVLTDSDSFQDLAVKIERPTYRKPFLGGFKHRITGMEFHNAGSQTVPKKRPDKGIEVFCRETQTVFEKNKLQQTINTTSTQMTKIGLYVSNMTDKIIRPGNYVTADEYHKRRLEAVIVLQTYFRRWHAINLVQNLREKKRLRLEWEAQEEVKKKKEKEEKLQSEYRRRQNPKTKEDYELLYRALEGKFFLKAVLSIWRQEETKRINENLTGAERKAALCGLLDQEAQLIASIGRYKLDTDEENRQQAILRFLGKCAQPKSWKAFDGKITEMDTPYTLRARELLEIYRSISMNDIPKDERIDVLLTLRRTVKEHDCKLTQEIVELIDREVDLMMRDVKEYNLEGLRKRICTLFLQYIKTPKFNPEVAKILKVPPHPLQLYKNVNFCQSCKNYLPSSEFAVPASSRTIGRCRLCCKIDNEARKREAFLKYRLMLKNLRESEADYQDGAKIVYLIQQQDMQYMVEKIWDCQSALSACDDLYDLVMVRWDKHHEWSPWNTILLTKDEADAHLKLCNLQEAYEAVFIHRINRKHIHAKKYFTQIPEMASILHKSGDQTNTS
;
A
#
# COMPACT_ATOMS: atom_id res chain seq x y z
N LEU A 1 -23.30 -3.98 -78.62
CA LEU A 1 -24.41 -3.09 -78.99
C LEU A 1 -23.82 -1.71 -79.22
N ILE A 2 -24.15 -1.04 -80.31
CA ILE A 2 -23.74 0.35 -80.52
C ILE A 2 -24.94 1.20 -80.11
N THR A 3 -24.72 2.14 -79.19
CA THR A 3 -25.75 3.05 -78.69
C THR A 3 -25.27 4.46 -78.92
N SER A 4 -26.01 5.21 -79.71
CA SER A 4 -25.73 6.60 -80.04
C SER A 4 -26.19 7.48 -78.89
N VAL A 5 -25.26 8.18 -78.24
CA VAL A 5 -25.56 9.10 -77.13
C VAL A 5 -25.38 10.54 -77.62
N LEU A 6 -26.36 11.38 -77.33
CA LEU A 6 -26.35 12.81 -77.62
C LEU A 6 -25.41 13.49 -76.62
N THR A 7 -24.40 14.19 -77.13
CA THR A 7 -23.53 15.07 -76.32
C THR A 7 -23.98 16.52 -76.52
N ASP A 8 -23.66 17.42 -75.58
CA ASP A 8 -24.20 18.79 -75.45
C ASP A 8 -24.02 19.73 -76.68
N SER A 9 -23.40 19.24 -77.76
CA SER A 9 -23.19 19.97 -79.01
C SER A 9 -23.73 19.20 -80.23
N ASP A 10 -25.00 18.78 -80.24
CA ASP A 10 -25.76 18.17 -81.38
C ASP A 10 -25.03 17.07 -82.20
N SER A 11 -23.94 16.53 -81.67
CA SER A 11 -23.12 15.49 -82.28
C SER A 11 -23.41 14.17 -81.59
N PHE A 12 -23.85 13.18 -82.37
CA PHE A 12 -24.07 11.83 -81.91
C PHE A 12 -22.74 11.09 -81.79
N GLN A 13 -22.44 10.61 -80.59
CA GLN A 13 -21.28 9.74 -80.38
C GLN A 13 -21.75 8.29 -80.26
N ASP A 14 -21.33 7.46 -81.21
CA ASP A 14 -21.61 6.04 -81.21
C ASP A 14 -20.73 5.32 -80.16
N LEU A 15 -21.34 4.95 -79.04
CA LEU A 15 -20.66 4.22 -77.97
C LEU A 15 -20.90 2.72 -78.15
N ALA A 16 -19.81 1.98 -78.37
CA ALA A 16 -19.82 0.53 -78.38
C ALA A 16 -19.97 -0.02 -76.96
N VAL A 17 -21.21 -0.37 -76.57
CA VAL A 17 -21.53 -1.02 -75.30
C VAL A 17 -21.31 -2.51 -75.41
N LYS A 18 -20.36 -3.00 -74.61
CA LYS A 18 -20.04 -4.42 -74.46
C LYS A 18 -20.83 -4.97 -73.27
N ILE A 19 -21.79 -5.85 -73.55
CA ILE A 19 -22.53 -6.55 -72.49
C ILE A 19 -21.75 -7.80 -72.12
N GLU A 20 -21.22 -7.82 -70.91
CA GLU A 20 -20.60 -9.01 -70.33
C GLU A 20 -21.66 -9.82 -69.58
N ARG A 21 -21.86 -11.07 -69.99
CA ARG A 21 -22.72 -12.01 -69.27
C ARG A 21 -21.83 -12.85 -68.34
N PRO A 22 -21.82 -12.58 -67.02
CA PRO A 22 -20.99 -13.34 -66.11
C PRO A 22 -21.46 -14.80 -66.03
N THR A 23 -20.51 -15.73 -65.92
CA THR A 23 -20.77 -17.16 -65.74
C THR A 23 -21.10 -17.54 -64.30
N TYR A 24 -21.02 -16.59 -63.36
CA TYR A 24 -21.28 -16.79 -61.94
C TYR A 24 -22.58 -16.12 -61.48
N ARG A 25 -23.20 -16.67 -60.43
CA ARG A 25 -24.38 -16.07 -59.80
C ARG A 25 -23.94 -14.89 -58.92
N LYS A 26 -24.45 -13.71 -59.25
CA LYS A 26 -24.11 -12.48 -58.54
C LYS A 26 -24.67 -12.47 -57.11
N PRO A 27 -23.88 -12.10 -56.08
CA PRO A 27 -24.38 -11.99 -54.72
C PRO A 27 -25.39 -10.84 -54.58
N PHE A 28 -26.42 -11.05 -53.77
CA PHE A 28 -27.45 -10.05 -53.50
C PHE A 28 -26.97 -9.04 -52.44
N LEU A 29 -26.33 -7.95 -52.89
CA LEU A 29 -25.78 -6.89 -52.06
C LEU A 29 -26.77 -5.72 -51.81
N GLY A 30 -28.06 -5.95 -52.06
CA GLY A 30 -29.12 -4.95 -51.97
C GLY A 30 -29.90 -4.78 -53.27
N GLY A 31 -31.22 -4.54 -53.11
CA GLY A 31 -32.17 -4.44 -54.21
C GLY A 31 -33.55 -4.95 -53.83
N PHE A 32 -34.36 -5.30 -54.84
CA PHE A 32 -35.71 -5.83 -54.64
C PHE A 32 -35.78 -7.31 -54.98
N LYS A 33 -36.54 -8.08 -54.20
CA LYS A 33 -36.82 -9.48 -54.51
C LYS A 33 -38.31 -9.68 -54.71
N HIS A 34 -38.69 -10.20 -55.87
CA HIS A 34 -40.08 -10.53 -56.12
C HIS A 34 -40.46 -11.77 -55.31
N ARG A 35 -41.48 -11.65 -54.45
CA ARG A 35 -41.79 -12.67 -53.42
C ARG A 35 -42.25 -14.00 -53.99
N ILE A 36 -42.96 -13.99 -55.13
CA ILE A 36 -43.59 -15.19 -55.72
C ILE A 36 -42.63 -15.88 -56.69
N THR A 37 -42.10 -15.14 -57.65
CA THR A 37 -41.16 -15.67 -58.66
C THR A 37 -39.74 -15.83 -58.13
N GLY A 38 -39.42 -15.23 -56.98
CA GLY A 38 -38.08 -15.26 -56.38
C GLY A 38 -37.03 -14.45 -57.15
N MET A 39 -37.42 -13.71 -58.19
CA MET A 39 -36.51 -12.97 -59.06
C MET A 39 -35.88 -11.79 -58.32
N GLU A 40 -34.57 -11.62 -58.47
CA GLU A 40 -33.76 -10.64 -57.75
C GLU A 40 -33.39 -9.48 -58.68
N PHE A 41 -33.76 -8.26 -58.29
CA PHE A 41 -33.42 -7.02 -58.97
C PHE A 41 -32.34 -6.30 -58.15
N HIS A 42 -31.11 -6.23 -58.66
CA HIS A 42 -29.99 -5.63 -57.96
C HIS A 42 -29.94 -4.10 -58.15
N ASN A 43 -29.50 -3.34 -57.14
CA ASN A 43 -29.30 -1.89 -57.25
C ASN A 43 -28.27 -1.51 -58.35
N ALA A 44 -28.48 -0.37 -59.01
CA ALA A 44 -27.65 0.11 -60.14
C ALA A 44 -26.15 0.15 -59.82
N GLY A 45 -25.77 0.59 -58.62
CA GLY A 45 -24.37 0.65 -58.18
C GLY A 45 -23.65 -0.70 -58.07
N SER A 46 -24.38 -1.82 -58.12
CA SER A 46 -23.80 -3.16 -58.19
C SER A 46 -23.69 -3.69 -59.63
N GLN A 47 -24.38 -3.07 -60.59
CA GLN A 47 -24.52 -3.57 -61.97
C GLN A 47 -23.34 -3.15 -62.87
N THR A 48 -22.70 -2.03 -62.58
CA THR A 48 -21.53 -1.54 -63.33
C THR A 48 -20.27 -1.66 -62.49
N VAL A 49 -19.12 -1.92 -63.14
CA VAL A 49 -17.82 -1.85 -62.47
C VAL A 49 -17.60 -0.39 -62.00
N PRO A 50 -17.34 -0.16 -60.70
CA PRO A 50 -17.11 1.19 -60.20
C PRO A 50 -15.89 1.80 -60.88
N LYS A 51 -15.95 3.11 -61.18
CA LYS A 51 -14.82 3.86 -61.76
C LYS A 51 -13.60 3.68 -60.85
N LYS A 52 -12.51 3.11 -61.39
CA LYS A 52 -11.24 2.99 -60.66
C LYS A 52 -10.83 4.38 -60.17
N ARG A 53 -10.63 4.52 -58.86
CA ARG A 53 -10.07 5.74 -58.29
C ARG A 53 -8.63 5.89 -58.82
N PRO A 54 -8.19 7.10 -59.20
CA PRO A 54 -6.82 7.31 -59.63
C PRO A 54 -5.87 6.85 -58.53
N ASP A 55 -4.85 6.10 -58.91
CA ASP A 55 -3.85 5.61 -57.98
C ASP A 55 -3.11 6.81 -57.39
N LYS A 56 -3.08 6.90 -56.06
CA LYS A 56 -2.42 8.00 -55.37
C LYS A 56 -0.90 7.79 -55.30
N GLY A 57 -0.38 6.64 -55.76
CA GLY A 57 1.04 6.32 -55.78
C GLY A 57 1.66 6.13 -54.39
N ILE A 58 0.83 5.99 -53.35
CA ILE A 58 1.25 5.82 -51.96
C ILE A 58 0.67 4.49 -51.46
N GLU A 59 1.53 3.55 -51.07
CA GLU A 59 1.11 2.33 -50.38
C GLU A 59 0.65 2.69 -48.95
N VAL A 60 -0.66 2.59 -48.70
CA VAL A 60 -1.25 2.85 -47.39
C VAL A 60 -1.59 1.51 -46.73
N PHE A 61 -0.80 1.12 -45.72
CA PHE A 61 -1.05 -0.06 -44.90
C PHE A 61 -2.02 0.28 -43.75
N CYS A 62 -3.33 0.21 -44.00
CA CYS A 62 -4.35 0.28 -42.94
C CYS A 62 -5.08 -1.06 -42.84
N ARG A 63 -5.12 -1.63 -41.62
CA ARG A 63 -5.80 -2.90 -41.32
C ARG A 63 -6.98 -2.71 -40.35
N GLU A 64 -7.41 -1.48 -40.14
CA GLU A 64 -8.49 -1.14 -39.23
C GLU A 64 -9.83 -1.54 -39.85
N THR A 65 -10.48 -2.55 -39.28
CA THR A 65 -11.85 -2.93 -39.60
C THR A 65 -12.72 -2.68 -38.39
N GLN A 66 -13.77 -1.86 -38.54
CA GLN A 66 -14.76 -1.66 -37.48
C GLN A 66 -15.64 -2.91 -37.36
N THR A 67 -15.69 -3.55 -36.19
CA THR A 67 -16.62 -4.64 -35.92
C THR A 67 -18.01 -4.08 -35.72
N VAL A 68 -18.92 -4.36 -36.67
CA VAL A 68 -20.30 -3.87 -36.66
C VAL A 68 -21.27 -5.06 -36.59
N PHE A 69 -22.33 -4.91 -35.79
CA PHE A 69 -23.45 -5.85 -35.80
C PHE A 69 -24.43 -5.50 -36.93
N GLU A 70 -24.28 -6.16 -38.07
CA GLU A 70 -25.20 -6.00 -39.20
C GLU A 70 -26.52 -6.76 -38.93
N LYS A 71 -27.66 -6.11 -39.21
CA LYS A 71 -28.99 -6.72 -39.17
C LYS A 71 -29.75 -6.43 -40.46
N ASN A 72 -30.20 -7.49 -41.12
CA ASN A 72 -31.04 -7.35 -42.31
C ASN A 72 -32.45 -6.88 -41.93
N LYS A 73 -32.88 -5.75 -42.49
CA LYS A 73 -34.26 -5.27 -42.38
C LYS A 73 -34.93 -5.40 -43.75
N LEU A 74 -36.05 -6.11 -43.79
CA LEU A 74 -36.87 -6.25 -44.99
C LEU A 74 -37.91 -5.13 -45.04
N GLN A 75 -38.08 -4.51 -46.20
CA GLN A 75 -39.14 -3.53 -46.47
C GLN A 75 -40.00 -4.04 -47.62
N GLN A 76 -41.31 -3.88 -47.50
CA GLN A 76 -42.27 -4.27 -48.53
C GLN A 76 -42.87 -3.00 -49.17
N THR A 77 -42.89 -2.94 -50.50
CA THR A 77 -43.57 -1.86 -51.24
C THR A 77 -45.08 -2.08 -51.24
N ILE A 78 -45.85 -0.99 -51.39
CA ILE A 78 -47.31 -1.07 -51.53
C ILE A 78 -47.65 -1.85 -52.81
N ASN A 79 -48.55 -2.81 -52.72
CA ASN A 79 -49.08 -3.53 -53.86
C ASN A 79 -50.53 -3.10 -54.09
N THR A 80 -50.83 -2.49 -55.23
CA THR A 80 -52.18 -2.05 -55.59
C THR A 80 -52.88 -3.13 -56.40
N THR A 81 -54.04 -3.57 -55.93
CA THR A 81 -54.91 -4.52 -56.64
C THR A 81 -56.21 -3.82 -57.02
N SER A 82 -56.62 -3.89 -58.28
CA SER A 82 -57.91 -3.41 -58.76
C SER A 82 -58.82 -4.57 -59.12
N THR A 83 -60.09 -4.47 -58.75
CA THR A 83 -61.13 -5.41 -59.17
C THR A 83 -62.12 -4.70 -60.08
N GLN A 84 -62.45 -5.31 -61.22
CA GLN A 84 -63.45 -4.79 -62.15
C GLN A 84 -64.65 -5.74 -62.17
N MET A 85 -65.84 -5.22 -61.89
CA MET A 85 -67.08 -6.01 -61.95
C MET A 85 -67.51 -6.20 -63.41
N THR A 86 -67.99 -7.40 -63.74
CA THR A 86 -68.64 -7.66 -65.02
C THR A 86 -70.02 -6.97 -65.04
N LYS A 87 -70.25 -6.12 -66.04
CA LYS A 87 -71.54 -5.44 -66.27
C LYS A 87 -71.91 -5.60 -67.74
N ILE A 88 -73.22 -5.60 -68.03
CA ILE A 88 -73.73 -5.60 -69.40
C ILE A 88 -73.09 -4.40 -70.15
N GLY A 89 -72.31 -4.69 -71.20
CA GLY A 89 -71.54 -3.70 -71.97
C GLY A 89 -70.05 -3.58 -71.63
N LEU A 90 -69.56 -4.25 -70.58
CA LEU A 90 -68.13 -4.27 -70.20
C LEU A 90 -67.65 -5.71 -69.95
N TYR A 91 -66.76 -6.19 -70.82
CA TYR A 91 -66.15 -7.51 -70.72
C TYR A 91 -64.89 -7.48 -69.85
N VAL A 92 -64.81 -8.39 -68.87
CA VAL A 92 -63.62 -8.67 -68.07
C VAL A 92 -63.28 -10.15 -68.24
N SER A 93 -62.01 -10.46 -68.47
CA SER A 93 -61.57 -11.84 -68.73
C SER A 93 -61.43 -12.65 -67.44
N ASN A 94 -62.09 -13.79 -67.34
CA ASN A 94 -62.04 -14.67 -66.17
C ASN A 94 -60.99 -15.80 -66.28
N MET A 95 -60.12 -15.78 -67.30
CA MET A 95 -59.24 -16.93 -67.63
C MET A 95 -58.22 -17.25 -66.53
N THR A 96 -57.79 -16.25 -65.76
CA THR A 96 -56.82 -16.41 -64.66
C THR A 96 -57.46 -16.63 -63.29
N ASP A 97 -58.79 -16.62 -63.22
CA ASP A 97 -59.53 -16.69 -61.96
C ASP A 97 -59.54 -18.10 -61.38
N LYS A 98 -59.61 -18.19 -60.05
CA LYS A 98 -59.64 -19.47 -59.33
C LYS A 98 -60.90 -19.55 -58.47
N ILE A 99 -61.66 -20.62 -58.64
CA ILE A 99 -62.83 -20.92 -57.79
C ILE A 99 -62.32 -21.61 -56.52
N ILE A 100 -62.55 -20.99 -55.36
CA ILE A 100 -62.10 -21.49 -54.05
C ILE A 100 -63.32 -21.87 -53.22
N ARG A 101 -63.31 -23.05 -52.59
CA ARG A 101 -64.34 -23.48 -51.63
C ARG A 101 -64.02 -22.89 -50.24
N PRO A 102 -64.98 -22.26 -49.55
CA PRO A 102 -64.72 -21.70 -48.22
C PRO A 102 -64.45 -22.81 -47.20
N GLY A 103 -63.45 -22.60 -46.34
CA GLY A 103 -63.19 -23.43 -45.17
C GLY A 103 -63.95 -22.92 -43.94
N ASN A 104 -63.69 -23.54 -42.78
CA ASN A 104 -64.26 -23.08 -41.51
C ASN A 104 -63.78 -21.66 -41.19
N TYR A 105 -64.73 -20.76 -40.97
CA TYR A 105 -64.44 -19.40 -40.53
C TYR A 105 -64.20 -19.38 -39.02
N VAL A 106 -63.08 -18.81 -38.60
CA VAL A 106 -62.78 -18.58 -37.18
C VAL A 106 -63.18 -17.16 -36.84
N THR A 107 -64.08 -17.00 -35.88
CA THR A 107 -64.47 -15.67 -35.41
C THR A 107 -63.30 -14.98 -34.71
N ALA A 108 -63.31 -13.63 -34.68
CA ALA A 108 -62.25 -12.89 -34.01
C ALA A 108 -62.11 -13.29 -32.53
N ASP A 109 -63.24 -13.52 -31.85
CA ASP A 109 -63.28 -13.91 -30.44
C ASP A 109 -62.66 -15.29 -30.19
N GLU A 110 -62.97 -16.29 -31.03
CA GLU A 110 -62.36 -17.61 -30.97
C GLU A 110 -60.85 -17.57 -31.19
N TYR A 111 -60.40 -16.76 -32.16
CA TYR A 111 -58.98 -16.56 -32.43
C TYR A 111 -58.26 -15.90 -31.25
N HIS A 112 -58.84 -14.84 -30.67
CA HIS A 112 -58.28 -14.13 -29.52
C HIS A 112 -58.26 -15.01 -28.27
N LYS A 113 -59.31 -15.80 -28.03
CA LYS A 113 -59.37 -16.76 -26.92
C LYS A 113 -58.27 -17.81 -27.03
N ARG A 114 -58.10 -18.42 -28.21
CA ARG A 114 -57.01 -19.39 -28.46
C ARG A 114 -55.62 -18.78 -28.22
N ARG A 115 -55.41 -17.52 -28.61
CA ARG A 115 -54.16 -16.81 -28.33
C ARG A 115 -53.96 -16.54 -26.84
N LEU A 116 -55.01 -16.13 -26.14
CA LEU A 116 -54.96 -15.88 -24.69
C LEU A 116 -54.53 -17.16 -23.95
N GLU A 117 -55.16 -18.29 -24.26
CA GLU A 117 -54.82 -19.60 -23.68
C GLU A 117 -53.35 -19.94 -23.93
N ALA A 118 -52.85 -19.79 -25.17
CA ALA A 118 -51.45 -20.02 -25.49
C ALA A 118 -50.50 -19.07 -24.75
N VAL A 119 -50.86 -17.79 -24.63
CA VAL A 119 -50.07 -16.79 -23.89
C VAL A 119 -50.00 -17.13 -22.40
N ILE A 120 -51.10 -17.57 -21.79
CA ILE A 120 -51.12 -17.99 -20.39
C ILE A 120 -50.13 -19.15 -20.18
N VAL A 121 -50.16 -20.16 -21.05
CA VAL A 121 -49.20 -21.28 -20.99
C VAL A 121 -47.75 -20.79 -21.12
N LEU A 122 -47.45 -19.92 -22.08
CA LEU A 122 -46.09 -19.37 -22.22
C LEU A 122 -45.67 -18.58 -20.97
N GLN A 123 -46.57 -17.78 -20.40
CA GLN A 123 -46.30 -17.01 -19.19
C GLN A 123 -46.05 -17.90 -17.97
N THR A 124 -46.77 -19.01 -17.81
CA THR A 124 -46.52 -19.94 -16.69
C THR A 124 -45.14 -20.60 -16.80
N TYR A 125 -44.75 -21.08 -17.99
CA TYR A 125 -43.42 -21.62 -18.22
C TYR A 125 -42.33 -20.57 -18.04
N PHE A 126 -42.53 -19.35 -18.52
CA PHE A 126 -41.58 -18.25 -18.35
C PHE A 126 -41.39 -17.89 -16.87
N ARG A 127 -42.48 -17.76 -16.10
CA ARG A 127 -42.41 -17.50 -14.66
C ARG A 127 -41.65 -18.60 -13.91
N ARG A 128 -41.89 -19.87 -14.27
CA ARG A 128 -41.16 -21.02 -13.72
C ARG A 128 -39.67 -20.94 -14.05
N TRP A 129 -39.32 -20.73 -15.32
CA TRP A 129 -37.94 -20.60 -15.78
C TRP A 129 -37.21 -19.45 -15.07
N HIS A 130 -37.86 -18.29 -14.96
CA HIS A 130 -37.32 -17.11 -14.29
C HIS A 130 -37.06 -17.40 -12.80
N ALA A 131 -38.01 -18.04 -12.10
CA ALA A 131 -37.84 -18.43 -10.71
C ALA A 131 -36.67 -19.40 -10.51
N ILE A 132 -36.50 -20.38 -11.41
CA ILE A 132 -35.38 -21.33 -11.38
C ILE A 132 -34.05 -20.58 -11.52
N ASN A 133 -33.93 -19.68 -12.50
CA ASN A 133 -32.71 -18.90 -12.71
C ASN A 133 -32.40 -17.97 -11.53
N LEU A 134 -33.42 -17.35 -10.94
CA LEU A 134 -33.26 -16.52 -9.75
C LEU A 134 -32.71 -17.34 -8.58
N VAL A 135 -33.28 -18.52 -8.32
CA VAL A 135 -32.83 -19.43 -7.26
C VAL A 135 -31.42 -19.95 -7.54
N GLN A 136 -31.08 -20.27 -8.79
CA GLN A 136 -29.72 -20.66 -9.16
C GLN A 136 -28.71 -19.53 -8.89
N ASN A 137 -29.02 -18.30 -9.30
CA ASN A 137 -28.17 -17.14 -9.02
C ASN A 137 -28.00 -16.90 -7.50
N LEU A 138 -29.09 -17.03 -6.72
CA LEU A 138 -29.00 -16.93 -5.25
C LEU A 138 -28.15 -18.05 -4.63
N ARG A 139 -28.23 -19.27 -5.16
CA ARG A 139 -27.37 -20.39 -4.72
C ARG A 139 -25.90 -20.13 -5.05
N GLU A 140 -25.60 -19.62 -6.24
CA GLU A 140 -24.23 -19.25 -6.63
C GLU A 140 -23.67 -18.12 -5.77
N LYS A 141 -24.46 -17.07 -5.52
CA LYS A 141 -24.08 -15.99 -4.60
C LYS A 141 -23.82 -16.50 -3.19
N LYS A 142 -24.67 -17.41 -2.67
CA LYS A 142 -24.46 -18.05 -1.38
C LYS A 142 -23.17 -18.89 -1.37
N ARG A 143 -22.93 -19.69 -2.42
CA ARG A 143 -21.70 -20.49 -2.55
C ARG A 143 -20.46 -19.62 -2.55
N LEU A 144 -20.41 -18.58 -3.39
CA LEU A 144 -19.29 -17.63 -3.46
C LEU A 144 -19.05 -16.93 -2.11
N ARG A 145 -20.13 -16.55 -1.41
CA ARG A 145 -20.01 -15.97 -0.07
C ARG A 145 -19.38 -16.94 0.94
N LEU A 146 -19.83 -18.19 0.98
CA LEU A 146 -19.27 -19.22 1.87
C LEU A 146 -17.82 -19.55 1.53
N GLU A 147 -17.48 -19.62 0.24
CA GLU A 147 -16.09 -19.81 -0.22
C GLU A 147 -15.20 -18.63 0.21
N TRP A 148 -15.71 -17.40 0.08
CA TRP A 148 -15.00 -16.19 0.54
C TRP A 148 -14.82 -16.18 2.06
N GLU A 149 -15.86 -16.49 2.84
CA GLU A 149 -15.78 -16.59 4.31
C GLU A 149 -14.73 -17.64 4.74
N ALA A 150 -14.72 -18.83 4.10
CA ALA A 150 -13.73 -19.87 4.37
C ALA A 150 -12.30 -19.45 3.98
N GLN A 151 -12.12 -18.77 2.85
CA GLN A 151 -10.82 -18.25 2.42
C GLN A 151 -10.29 -17.18 3.38
N GLU A 152 -11.15 -16.27 3.85
CA GLU A 152 -10.80 -15.25 4.84
C GLU A 152 -10.41 -15.89 6.18
N GLU A 153 -11.12 -16.93 6.65
CA GLU A 153 -10.72 -17.66 7.86
C GLU A 153 -9.33 -18.30 7.73
N VAL A 154 -9.05 -18.95 6.59
CA VAL A 154 -7.74 -19.55 6.31
C VAL A 154 -6.66 -18.47 6.24
N LYS A 155 -6.94 -17.34 5.60
CA LYS A 155 -6.03 -16.20 5.51
C LYS A 155 -5.72 -15.63 6.90
N LYS A 156 -6.74 -15.42 7.74
CA LYS A 156 -6.58 -14.98 9.14
C LYS A 156 -5.73 -15.96 9.95
N LYS A 157 -5.91 -17.27 9.78
CA LYS A 157 -5.06 -18.30 10.42
C LYS A 157 -3.61 -18.22 9.96
N LYS A 158 -3.37 -18.16 8.64
CA LYS A 158 -2.02 -18.01 8.06
C LYS A 158 -1.33 -16.73 8.51
N GLU A 159 -2.02 -15.60 8.51
CA GLU A 159 -1.47 -14.33 9.00
C GLU A 159 -1.09 -14.39 10.49
N LYS A 160 -1.90 -15.09 11.32
CA LYS A 160 -1.56 -15.32 12.73
C LYS A 160 -0.33 -16.22 12.88
N GLU A 161 -0.22 -17.28 12.09
CA GLU A 161 0.94 -18.18 12.08
C GLU A 161 2.22 -17.48 11.61
N GLU A 162 2.16 -16.71 10.52
CA GLU A 162 3.29 -15.93 10.01
C GLU A 162 3.76 -14.87 11.02
N LYS A 163 2.83 -14.22 11.72
CA LYS A 163 3.14 -13.30 12.82
C LYS A 163 3.85 -14.02 13.96
N LEU A 164 3.35 -15.19 14.38
CA LEU A 164 3.99 -16.00 15.42
C LEU A 164 5.40 -16.43 15.02
N GLN A 165 5.58 -16.88 13.78
CA GLN A 165 6.89 -17.23 13.23
C GLN A 165 7.83 -16.03 13.12
N SER A 166 7.32 -14.86 12.75
CA SER A 166 8.10 -13.62 12.71
C SER A 166 8.54 -13.20 14.12
N GLU A 167 7.64 -13.23 15.10
CA GLU A 167 8.01 -12.99 16.50
C GLU A 167 9.04 -14.00 16.99
N TYR A 168 8.88 -15.29 16.67
CA TYR A 168 9.85 -16.32 17.02
C TYR A 168 11.24 -16.04 16.44
N ARG A 169 11.32 -15.69 15.15
CA ARG A 169 12.58 -15.31 14.50
C ARG A 169 13.21 -14.07 15.14
N ARG A 170 12.41 -13.05 15.47
CA ARG A 170 12.87 -11.83 16.17
C ARG A 170 13.40 -12.11 17.58
N ARG A 171 12.86 -13.12 18.26
CA ARG A 171 13.35 -13.57 19.57
C ARG A 171 14.67 -14.36 19.45
N GLN A 172 14.79 -15.19 18.42
CA GLN A 172 16.03 -15.96 18.20
C GLN A 172 17.21 -15.05 17.83
N ASN A 173 16.98 -14.01 17.03
CA ASN A 173 18.01 -13.09 16.57
C ASN A 173 17.52 -11.63 16.69
N PRO A 174 17.61 -11.02 17.89
CA PRO A 174 17.22 -9.64 18.09
C PRO A 174 18.19 -8.69 17.39
N LYS A 175 17.68 -7.81 16.52
CA LYS A 175 18.54 -6.83 15.81
C LYS A 175 18.19 -5.41 16.13
N THR A 176 16.90 -5.12 16.22
CA THR A 176 16.38 -3.78 16.46
C THR A 176 16.19 -3.54 17.96
N LYS A 177 16.16 -2.26 18.36
CA LYS A 177 15.80 -1.88 19.74
C LYS A 177 14.43 -2.44 20.15
N GLU A 178 13.55 -2.59 19.18
CA GLU A 178 12.22 -3.16 19.36
C GLU A 178 12.27 -4.67 19.58
N ASP A 179 13.25 -5.37 18.98
CA ASP A 179 13.44 -6.80 19.25
C ASP A 179 13.96 -7.02 20.67
N TYR A 180 14.79 -6.12 21.19
CA TYR A 180 15.21 -6.16 22.60
C TYR A 180 14.07 -5.82 23.56
N GLU A 181 13.25 -4.82 23.25
CA GLU A 181 12.03 -4.53 24.02
C GLU A 181 11.06 -5.72 23.95
N LEU A 182 10.95 -6.35 22.78
CA LEU A 182 10.24 -7.60 22.62
C LEU A 182 10.91 -8.70 23.42
N LEU A 183 12.24 -8.85 23.52
CA LEU A 183 12.88 -9.88 24.34
C LEU A 183 12.70 -9.67 25.83
N TYR A 184 12.80 -8.42 26.29
CA TYR A 184 12.49 -8.05 27.68
C TYR A 184 11.03 -8.41 28.04
N ARG A 185 10.13 -8.45 27.04
CA ARG A 185 8.72 -8.84 27.15
C ARG A 185 8.45 -10.34 26.88
N ALA A 186 9.01 -10.89 25.82
CA ALA A 186 8.65 -12.12 25.10
C ALA A 186 9.16 -13.40 25.76
N LEU A 187 9.63 -13.28 26.98
CA LEU A 187 9.52 -14.32 28.00
C LEU A 187 8.04 -14.69 28.32
N GLU A 188 7.11 -14.46 27.38
CA GLU A 188 5.63 -14.48 27.51
C GLU A 188 4.95 -15.56 26.63
N GLY A 189 5.64 -16.35 25.78
CA GLY A 189 4.96 -17.18 24.75
C GLY A 189 5.37 -18.65 24.59
N LYS A 190 4.71 -19.52 25.38
CA LYS A 190 4.40 -20.98 25.21
C LYS A 190 5.52 -22.05 25.07
N PHE A 191 5.60 -22.83 26.16
CA PHE A 191 6.05 -24.23 26.37
C PHE A 191 7.55 -24.57 26.49
N PHE A 192 7.91 -25.00 27.71
CA PHE A 192 9.18 -25.57 28.23
C PHE A 192 10.36 -24.59 28.39
N LEU A 193 10.70 -23.98 29.54
CA LEU A 193 10.37 -24.15 30.97
C LEU A 193 10.50 -22.77 31.67
N LYS A 194 9.44 -22.28 32.36
CA LYS A 194 9.32 -21.01 33.14
C LYS A 194 9.43 -19.70 32.28
N ALA A 195 8.42 -18.86 32.03
CA ALA A 195 7.87 -17.68 32.76
C ALA A 195 8.73 -16.38 33.03
N VAL A 196 9.99 -16.23 32.59
CA VAL A 196 11.18 -16.03 33.47
C VAL A 196 11.79 -14.68 33.97
N LEU A 197 11.22 -13.45 33.85
CA LEU A 197 11.90 -12.31 34.55
C LEU A 197 11.07 -11.22 35.24
N SER A 198 9.90 -10.83 34.73
CA SER A 198 9.03 -9.87 35.45
C SER A 198 7.83 -10.60 36.07
N ILE A 199 7.15 -11.41 35.26
CA ILE A 199 6.03 -12.25 35.71
C ILE A 199 6.55 -13.43 36.52
N TRP A 200 7.59 -14.17 36.09
CA TRP A 200 8.24 -15.16 36.96
C TRP A 200 8.88 -14.51 38.17
N ARG A 201 9.47 -13.31 38.05
CA ARG A 201 9.91 -12.62 39.27
C ARG A 201 8.72 -12.38 40.19
N GLN A 202 7.58 -11.90 39.70
CA GLN A 202 6.37 -11.66 40.50
C GLN A 202 5.74 -12.96 41.02
N GLU A 203 5.66 -14.02 40.23
CA GLU A 203 5.10 -15.33 40.59
C GLU A 203 6.03 -16.10 41.52
N GLU A 204 7.33 -16.13 41.25
CA GLU A 204 8.31 -16.80 42.08
C GLU A 204 8.58 -15.98 43.36
N THR A 205 8.55 -14.64 43.32
CA THR A 205 8.49 -13.85 44.58
C THR A 205 7.21 -14.13 45.34
N LYS A 206 6.04 -14.23 44.69
CA LYS A 206 4.79 -14.64 45.36
C LYS A 206 4.93 -16.03 45.99
N ARG A 207 5.41 -17.03 45.25
CA ARG A 207 5.68 -18.39 45.75
C ARG A 207 6.67 -18.41 46.90
N ILE A 208 7.78 -17.68 46.80
CA ILE A 208 8.80 -17.57 47.86
C ILE A 208 8.19 -16.88 49.09
N ASN A 209 7.36 -15.86 48.89
CA ASN A 209 6.69 -15.16 50.00
C ASN A 209 5.59 -16.01 50.65
N GLU A 210 4.92 -16.89 49.89
CA GLU A 210 3.88 -17.80 50.37
C GLU A 210 4.46 -19.03 51.08
N ASN A 211 5.57 -19.58 50.57
CA ASN A 211 6.12 -20.86 51.04
C ASN A 211 7.25 -20.73 52.06
N LEU A 212 8.02 -19.63 52.04
CA LEU A 212 9.23 -19.48 52.86
C LEU A 212 9.12 -18.26 53.77
N THR A 213 9.69 -18.38 54.97
CA THR A 213 9.72 -17.28 55.95
C THR A 213 11.14 -17.05 56.49
N GLY A 214 11.39 -15.88 57.08
CA GLY A 214 12.66 -15.59 57.74
C GLY A 214 13.90 -15.56 56.82
N ALA A 215 14.95 -16.27 57.21
CA ALA A 215 16.25 -16.28 56.52
C ALA A 215 16.22 -17.05 55.20
N GLU A 216 15.48 -18.16 55.13
CA GLU A 216 15.35 -18.99 53.92
C GLU A 216 14.69 -18.22 52.78
N ARG A 217 13.66 -17.43 53.10
CA ARG A 217 13.02 -16.52 52.14
C ARG A 217 14.03 -15.52 51.56
N LYS A 218 14.86 -14.90 52.41
CA LYS A 218 15.87 -13.94 51.98
C LYS A 218 16.93 -14.58 51.08
N ALA A 219 17.37 -15.79 51.42
CA ALA A 219 18.32 -16.56 50.60
C ALA A 219 17.71 -16.92 49.23
N ALA A 220 16.46 -17.38 49.20
CA ALA A 220 15.75 -17.71 47.96
C ALA A 220 15.53 -16.47 47.08
N LEU A 221 15.20 -15.32 47.68
CA LEU A 221 15.09 -14.04 46.96
C LEU A 221 16.44 -13.55 46.40
N CYS A 222 17.54 -13.76 47.14
CA CYS A 222 18.88 -13.44 46.65
C CYS A 222 19.25 -14.31 45.45
N GLY A 223 19.05 -15.63 45.55
CA GLY A 223 19.31 -16.55 44.44
C GLY A 223 18.46 -16.23 43.19
N LEU A 224 17.21 -15.79 43.38
CA LEU A 224 16.36 -15.31 42.30
C LEU A 224 16.92 -14.02 41.64
N LEU A 225 17.42 -13.09 42.46
CA LEU A 225 18.04 -11.85 41.98
C LEU A 225 19.33 -12.13 41.21
N ASP A 226 20.15 -13.08 41.65
CA ASP A 226 21.38 -13.48 40.95
C ASP A 226 21.07 -14.09 39.57
N GLN A 227 20.03 -14.92 39.48
CA GLN A 227 19.54 -15.45 38.20
C GLN A 227 19.04 -14.32 37.29
N GLU A 228 18.27 -13.37 37.83
CA GLU A 228 17.83 -12.18 37.09
C GLU A 228 19.04 -11.38 36.56
N ALA A 229 20.05 -11.15 37.39
CA ALA A 229 21.25 -10.40 37.01
C ALA A 229 22.04 -11.10 35.89
N GLN A 230 22.19 -12.43 35.95
CA GLN A 230 22.86 -13.21 34.90
C GLN A 230 22.14 -13.12 33.55
N LEU A 231 20.81 -13.19 33.55
CA LEU A 231 19.99 -13.06 32.35
C LEU A 231 20.03 -11.64 31.77
N ILE A 232 19.99 -10.61 32.62
CA ILE A 232 20.15 -9.22 32.16
C ILE A 232 21.54 -9.02 31.57
N ALA A 233 22.58 -9.59 32.18
CA ALA A 233 23.95 -9.51 31.68
C ALA A 233 24.13 -10.25 30.34
N SER A 234 23.47 -11.39 30.13
CA SER A 234 23.50 -12.08 28.84
C SER A 234 22.81 -11.27 27.74
N ILE A 235 21.63 -10.71 28.01
CA ILE A 235 20.92 -9.81 27.09
C ILE A 235 21.79 -8.58 26.79
N GLY A 236 22.44 -8.02 27.81
CA GLY A 236 23.37 -6.89 27.67
C GLY A 236 24.53 -7.19 26.73
N ARG A 237 25.14 -8.38 26.82
CA ARG A 237 26.19 -8.83 25.90
C ARG A 237 25.68 -8.93 24.46
N TYR A 238 24.57 -9.61 24.23
CA TYR A 238 23.95 -9.68 22.90
C TYR A 238 23.62 -8.31 22.32
N LYS A 239 23.15 -7.37 23.16
CA LYS A 239 22.86 -5.98 22.76
C LYS A 239 24.12 -5.25 22.31
N LEU A 240 25.26 -5.47 22.97
CA LEU A 240 26.53 -4.86 22.57
C LEU A 240 27.03 -5.41 21.23
N ASP A 241 27.01 -6.73 21.05
CA ASP A 241 27.45 -7.38 19.80
C ASP A 241 26.60 -6.90 18.62
N THR A 242 25.29 -6.86 18.82
CA THR A 242 24.34 -6.40 17.79
C THR A 242 24.43 -4.89 17.56
N ASP A 243 24.70 -4.08 18.58
CA ASP A 243 24.95 -2.65 18.42
C ASP A 243 26.23 -2.40 17.61
N GLU A 244 27.25 -3.25 17.73
CA GLU A 244 28.46 -3.20 16.90
C GLU A 244 28.16 -3.51 15.43
N GLU A 245 27.46 -4.61 15.14
CA GLU A 245 26.99 -4.95 13.79
C GLU A 245 26.10 -3.84 13.19
N ASN A 246 25.15 -3.34 13.99
CA ASN A 246 24.25 -2.26 13.59
C ASN A 246 25.00 -0.97 13.28
N ARG A 247 26.06 -0.64 14.05
CA ARG A 247 26.93 0.51 13.78
C ARG A 247 27.65 0.34 12.44
N GLN A 248 28.22 -0.82 12.18
CA GLN A 248 28.88 -1.11 10.90
C GLN A 248 27.89 -0.99 9.72
N GLN A 249 26.70 -1.59 9.85
CA GLN A 249 25.64 -1.47 8.84
C GLN A 249 25.12 -0.03 8.70
N ALA A 250 25.05 0.74 9.78
CA ALA A 250 24.64 2.15 9.74
C ALA A 250 25.68 3.01 9.00
N ILE A 251 26.97 2.73 9.19
CA ILE A 251 28.07 3.38 8.45
C ILE A 251 27.94 3.07 6.96
N LEU A 252 27.79 1.79 6.59
CA LEU A 252 27.62 1.39 5.19
C LEU A 252 26.35 1.99 4.55
N ARG A 253 25.23 2.03 5.28
CA ARG A 253 24.00 2.71 4.83
C ARG A 253 24.20 4.21 4.65
N PHE A 254 24.92 4.86 5.57
CA PHE A 254 25.24 6.29 5.47
C PHE A 254 26.10 6.57 4.23
N LEU A 255 27.18 5.83 4.05
CA LEU A 255 28.07 5.97 2.89
C LEU A 255 27.35 5.61 1.58
N GLY A 256 26.52 4.57 1.58
CA GLY A 256 25.67 4.20 0.45
C GLY A 256 24.71 5.31 0.06
N LYS A 257 24.13 6.03 1.04
CA LYS A 257 23.28 7.20 0.77
C LYS A 257 24.05 8.36 0.14
N CYS A 258 25.32 8.57 0.50
CA CYS A 258 26.18 9.55 -0.17
C CYS A 258 26.47 9.17 -1.63
N ALA A 259 26.59 7.87 -1.92
CA ALA A 259 26.95 7.33 -3.24
C ALA A 259 25.75 7.14 -4.19
N GLN A 260 24.52 7.39 -3.73
CA GLN A 260 23.32 7.23 -4.54
C GLN A 260 23.22 8.32 -5.63
N PRO A 261 22.80 7.96 -6.85
CA PRO A 261 22.52 8.95 -7.88
C PRO A 261 21.35 9.83 -7.47
N LYS A 262 21.31 11.06 -7.98
CA LYS A 262 20.17 11.95 -7.76
C LYS A 262 19.01 11.46 -8.60
N SER A 263 17.84 11.24 -8.00
CA SER A 263 16.64 10.82 -8.70
C SER A 263 15.50 11.82 -8.55
N TRP A 264 14.80 12.10 -9.65
CA TRP A 264 13.58 12.91 -9.65
C TRP A 264 12.58 12.38 -10.68
N LYS A 265 11.30 12.64 -10.45
CA LYS A 265 10.26 12.35 -11.44
C LYS A 265 10.28 13.46 -12.50
N ALA A 266 10.53 13.09 -13.75
CA ALA A 266 10.38 13.99 -14.88
C ALA A 266 8.90 14.32 -15.11
N PHE A 267 8.63 15.33 -15.94
CA PHE A 267 7.28 15.71 -16.36
C PHE A 267 6.48 14.53 -16.95
N ASP A 268 7.17 13.59 -17.62
CA ASP A 268 6.60 12.39 -18.22
C ASP A 268 6.26 11.28 -17.21
N GLY A 269 6.41 11.53 -15.89
CA GLY A 269 6.18 10.56 -14.82
C GLY A 269 7.29 9.50 -14.65
N LYS A 270 8.28 9.46 -15.54
CA LYS A 270 9.46 8.57 -15.44
C LYS A 270 10.46 9.09 -14.41
N ILE A 271 11.05 8.18 -13.63
CA ILE A 271 12.14 8.50 -12.70
C ILE A 271 13.43 8.59 -13.50
N THR A 272 14.08 9.75 -13.49
CA THR A 272 15.40 9.96 -14.11
C THR A 272 16.46 9.97 -13.02
N GLU A 273 17.57 9.27 -13.23
CA GLU A 273 18.71 9.20 -12.32
C GLU A 273 19.92 9.91 -12.94
N MET A 274 20.64 10.68 -12.14
CA MET A 274 21.84 11.43 -12.56
C MET A 274 22.98 11.21 -11.57
N ASP A 275 24.11 10.75 -12.09
CA ASP A 275 25.39 10.80 -11.39
C ASP A 275 26.06 12.17 -11.56
N THR A 276 26.59 12.70 -10.47
CA THR A 276 27.39 13.91 -10.41
C THR A 276 28.83 13.54 -10.06
N PRO A 277 29.83 14.39 -10.34
CA PRO A 277 31.21 14.12 -9.92
C PRO A 277 31.31 13.87 -8.40
N TYR A 278 30.44 14.50 -7.60
CA TYR A 278 30.39 14.29 -6.15
C TYR A 278 29.80 12.94 -5.74
N THR A 279 28.77 12.44 -6.43
CA THR A 279 28.21 11.10 -6.16
C THR A 279 29.15 9.99 -6.63
N LEU A 280 29.86 10.20 -7.74
CA LEU A 280 30.94 9.30 -8.19
C LEU A 280 32.07 9.25 -7.18
N ARG A 281 32.55 10.41 -6.69
CA ARG A 281 33.57 10.46 -5.65
C ARG A 281 33.12 9.79 -4.35
N ALA A 282 31.86 9.97 -3.94
CA ALA A 282 31.32 9.29 -2.78
C ALA A 282 31.25 7.76 -2.96
N ARG A 283 31.04 7.27 -4.20
CA ARG A 283 31.06 5.85 -4.56
C ARG A 283 32.47 5.27 -4.48
N GLU A 284 33.47 5.98 -5.01
CA GLU A 284 34.90 5.60 -4.86
C GLU A 284 35.30 5.47 -3.40
N LEU A 285 34.97 6.48 -2.57
CA LEU A 285 35.29 6.47 -1.13
C LEU A 285 34.58 5.33 -0.38
N LEU A 286 33.35 4.99 -0.77
CA LEU A 286 32.61 3.86 -0.21
C LEU A 286 33.27 2.52 -0.57
N GLU A 287 33.72 2.35 -1.80
CA GLU A 287 34.41 1.14 -2.25
C GLU A 287 35.73 0.95 -1.50
N ILE A 288 36.53 2.01 -1.38
CA ILE A 288 37.77 1.99 -0.60
C ILE A 288 37.47 1.62 0.87
N TYR A 289 36.43 2.21 1.47
CA TYR A 289 36.06 1.89 2.85
C TYR A 289 35.65 0.42 3.02
N ARG A 290 34.88 -0.14 2.06
CA ARG A 290 34.53 -1.57 2.06
C ARG A 290 35.79 -2.43 2.00
N SER A 291 36.69 -2.15 1.07
CA SER A 291 37.92 -2.93 0.90
C SER A 291 38.82 -2.87 2.13
N ILE A 292 38.91 -1.73 2.81
CA ILE A 292 39.75 -1.62 4.02
C ILE A 292 39.11 -2.33 5.22
N SER A 293 37.76 -2.35 5.28
CA SER A 293 37.01 -2.96 6.38
C SER A 293 36.95 -4.48 6.33
N MET A 294 37.33 -5.11 5.22
CA MET A 294 37.38 -6.57 5.08
C MET A 294 38.61 -7.13 5.79
N ASN A 295 38.41 -8.19 6.58
CA ASN A 295 39.49 -8.82 7.35
C ASN A 295 40.17 -9.99 6.61
N ASP A 296 39.43 -10.66 5.70
CA ASP A 296 39.86 -11.90 5.02
C ASP A 296 40.39 -11.61 3.61
N ILE A 297 41.42 -10.76 3.50
CA ILE A 297 42.06 -10.41 2.22
C ILE A 297 43.51 -10.91 2.25
N PRO A 298 44.01 -11.56 1.18
CA PRO A 298 45.42 -11.95 1.09
C PRO A 298 46.35 -10.74 1.20
N LYS A 299 47.58 -10.97 1.70
CA LYS A 299 48.54 -9.89 2.01
C LYS A 299 48.78 -8.95 0.83
N ASP A 300 48.92 -9.48 -0.38
CA ASP A 300 49.22 -8.70 -1.59
C ASP A 300 48.05 -7.77 -1.96
N GLU A 301 46.82 -8.29 -2.01
CA GLU A 301 45.62 -7.49 -2.26
C GLU A 301 45.41 -6.43 -1.17
N ARG A 302 45.73 -6.75 0.09
CA ARG A 302 45.65 -5.79 1.19
C ARG A 302 46.62 -4.63 1.01
N ILE A 303 47.84 -4.90 0.55
CA ILE A 303 48.83 -3.86 0.24
C ILE A 303 48.31 -2.96 -0.89
N ASP A 304 47.71 -3.52 -1.94
CA ASP A 304 47.14 -2.74 -3.05
C ASP A 304 45.98 -1.84 -2.60
N VAL A 305 45.11 -2.33 -1.71
CA VAL A 305 44.05 -1.53 -1.09
C VAL A 305 44.64 -0.37 -0.28
N LEU A 306 45.67 -0.63 0.52
CA LEU A 306 46.35 0.39 1.31
C LEU A 306 47.06 1.44 0.44
N LEU A 307 47.65 1.03 -0.68
CA LEU A 307 48.25 1.95 -1.65
C LEU A 307 47.19 2.84 -2.33
N THR A 308 46.03 2.27 -2.65
CA THR A 308 44.88 3.00 -3.20
C THR A 308 44.36 4.03 -2.18
N LEU A 309 44.20 3.63 -0.92
CA LEU A 309 43.85 4.52 0.17
C LEU A 309 44.87 5.65 0.33
N ARG A 310 46.16 5.32 0.33
CA ARG A 310 47.24 6.31 0.45
C ARG A 310 47.18 7.35 -0.68
N ARG A 311 46.94 6.91 -1.92
CA ARG A 311 46.82 7.82 -3.07
C ARG A 311 45.63 8.78 -2.93
N THR A 312 44.46 8.28 -2.53
CA THR A 312 43.25 9.10 -2.39
C THR A 312 43.32 10.09 -1.23
N VAL A 313 43.98 9.72 -0.14
CA VAL A 313 44.13 10.58 1.05
C VAL A 313 45.21 11.65 0.83
N LYS A 314 46.25 11.37 0.03
CA LYS A 314 47.30 12.34 -0.36
C LYS A 314 46.81 13.47 -1.28
N GLU A 315 45.58 13.41 -1.80
CA GLU A 315 44.99 14.52 -2.54
C GLU A 315 44.79 15.77 -1.66
N HIS A 316 44.81 15.60 -0.33
CA HIS A 316 44.61 16.67 0.64
C HIS A 316 45.65 16.61 1.75
N ASP A 317 46.42 17.68 1.93
CA ASP A 317 47.42 17.78 3.00
C ASP A 317 46.81 18.38 4.28
N CYS A 318 46.59 17.55 5.30
CA CYS A 318 46.21 17.98 6.64
C CYS A 318 46.65 16.97 7.71
N LYS A 319 46.54 17.33 8.99
CA LYS A 319 46.94 16.45 10.10
C LYS A 319 46.28 15.08 10.07
N LEU A 320 45.00 15.02 9.70
CA LEU A 320 44.24 13.77 9.59
C LEU A 320 44.80 12.86 8.49
N THR A 321 45.14 13.42 7.32
CA THR A 321 45.66 12.64 6.19
C THR A 321 47.09 12.17 6.44
N GLN A 322 47.92 12.98 7.11
CA GLN A 322 49.25 12.59 7.58
C GLN A 322 49.19 11.39 8.53
N GLU A 323 48.32 11.45 9.55
CA GLU A 323 48.15 10.34 10.51
C GLU A 323 47.69 9.05 9.82
N ILE A 324 46.76 9.15 8.86
CA ILE A 324 46.32 7.98 8.07
C ILE A 324 47.50 7.39 7.29
N VAL A 325 48.31 8.22 6.62
CA VAL A 325 49.47 7.76 5.84
C VAL A 325 50.52 7.09 6.73
N GLU A 326 50.85 7.67 7.89
CA GLU A 326 51.79 7.07 8.84
C GLU A 326 51.32 5.70 9.34
N LEU A 327 50.02 5.54 9.61
CA LEU A 327 49.46 4.26 10.03
C LEU A 327 49.44 3.23 8.90
N ILE A 328 49.20 3.66 7.65
CA ILE A 328 49.30 2.80 6.47
C ILE A 328 50.73 2.29 6.30
N ASP A 329 51.72 3.19 6.31
CA ASP A 329 53.13 2.81 6.15
C ASP A 329 53.55 1.83 7.27
N ARG A 330 53.07 2.07 8.50
CA ARG A 330 53.27 1.14 9.63
C ARG A 330 52.58 -0.22 9.43
N GLU A 331 51.37 -0.27 8.86
CA GLU A 331 50.69 -1.56 8.58
C GLU A 331 51.50 -2.36 7.54
N VAL A 332 51.93 -1.69 6.46
CA VAL A 332 52.75 -2.31 5.41
C VAL A 332 54.07 -2.83 5.97
N ASP A 333 54.79 -2.04 6.76
CA ASP A 333 56.06 -2.44 7.38
C ASP A 333 55.91 -3.66 8.29
N LEU A 334 54.85 -3.73 9.09
CA LEU A 334 54.59 -4.86 9.98
C LEU A 334 54.15 -6.11 9.20
N MET A 335 53.41 -5.94 8.11
CA MET A 335 53.04 -7.04 7.21
C MET A 335 54.27 -7.63 6.49
N MET A 336 55.18 -6.78 6.01
CA MET A 336 56.44 -7.21 5.38
C MET A 336 57.37 -7.97 6.34
N ARG A 337 57.18 -7.80 7.65
CA ARG A 337 57.89 -8.54 8.71
C ARG A 337 57.15 -9.80 9.19
N ASP A 338 56.10 -10.21 8.48
CA ASP A 338 55.27 -11.37 8.79
C ASP A 338 54.65 -11.36 10.21
N VAL A 339 54.28 -10.17 10.71
CA VAL A 339 53.51 -10.06 11.94
C VAL A 339 52.12 -10.71 11.73
N LYS A 340 51.71 -11.55 12.68
CA LYS A 340 50.42 -12.24 12.63
C LYS A 340 49.25 -11.26 12.62
N GLU A 341 48.23 -11.56 11.83
CA GLU A 341 47.10 -10.65 11.55
C GLU A 341 46.33 -10.18 12.78
N TYR A 342 46.15 -11.05 13.79
CA TYR A 342 45.46 -10.69 15.04
C TYR A 342 46.17 -9.56 15.82
N ASN A 343 47.49 -9.41 15.66
CA ASN A 343 48.24 -8.30 16.28
C ASN A 343 48.04 -6.96 15.53
N LEU A 344 47.54 -7.00 14.29
CA LEU A 344 47.28 -5.81 13.47
C LEU A 344 45.84 -5.30 13.61
N GLU A 345 44.96 -6.01 14.32
CA GLU A 345 43.54 -5.68 14.43
C GLU A 345 43.30 -4.25 14.94
N GLY A 346 44.03 -3.84 15.99
CA GLY A 346 43.93 -2.48 16.54
C GLY A 346 44.38 -1.40 15.56
N LEU A 347 45.45 -1.66 14.81
CA LEU A 347 45.96 -0.76 13.78
C LEU A 347 44.96 -0.61 12.63
N ARG A 348 44.43 -1.73 12.12
CA ARG A 348 43.40 -1.77 11.07
C ARG A 348 42.13 -1.03 11.49
N LYS A 349 41.63 -1.26 12.71
CA LYS A 349 40.46 -0.54 13.26
C LYS A 349 40.72 0.98 13.32
N ARG A 350 41.92 1.41 13.70
CA ARG A 350 42.29 2.83 13.74
C ARG A 350 42.31 3.45 12.34
N ILE A 351 42.92 2.78 11.35
CA ILE A 351 42.92 3.23 9.95
C ILE A 351 41.49 3.36 9.42
N CYS A 352 40.64 2.34 9.60
CA CYS A 352 39.22 2.40 9.22
C CYS A 352 38.48 3.57 9.87
N THR A 353 38.73 3.83 11.16
CA THR A 353 38.05 4.89 11.92
C THR A 353 38.47 6.28 11.44
N LEU A 354 39.77 6.52 11.24
CA LEU A 354 40.29 7.79 10.73
C LEU A 354 39.87 8.02 9.29
N PHE A 355 39.85 6.98 8.45
CA PHE A 355 39.34 7.08 7.09
C PHE A 355 37.84 7.39 7.07
N LEU A 356 37.05 6.81 7.99
CA LEU A 356 35.64 7.19 8.13
C LEU A 356 35.48 8.67 8.52
N GLN A 357 36.35 9.20 9.39
CA GLN A 357 36.36 10.63 9.74
C GLN A 357 36.72 11.50 8.53
N TYR A 358 37.68 11.05 7.70
CA TYR A 358 38.01 11.69 6.43
C TYR A 358 36.78 11.74 5.52
N ILE A 359 36.10 10.61 5.29
CA ILE A 359 34.90 10.58 4.44
C ILE A 359 33.77 11.44 5.00
N LYS A 360 33.59 11.52 6.34
CA LYS A 360 32.55 12.36 6.96
C LYS A 360 32.83 13.86 6.91
N THR A 361 34.00 14.28 6.47
CA THR A 361 34.36 15.69 6.39
C THR A 361 33.86 16.28 5.06
N PRO A 362 32.95 17.29 5.06
CA PRO A 362 32.37 17.83 3.83
C PRO A 362 33.37 18.37 2.80
N LYS A 363 34.56 18.79 3.27
CA LYS A 363 35.67 19.23 2.41
C LYS A 363 36.15 18.12 1.46
N PHE A 364 36.11 16.87 1.91
CA PHE A 364 36.63 15.70 1.18
C PHE A 364 35.51 14.90 0.52
N ASN A 365 34.31 14.93 1.09
CA ASN A 365 33.10 14.35 0.50
C ASN A 365 31.94 15.38 0.52
N PRO A 366 31.73 16.12 -0.57
CA PRO A 366 30.70 17.17 -0.63
C PRO A 366 29.26 16.66 -0.42
N GLU A 367 28.95 15.40 -0.76
CA GLU A 367 27.60 14.83 -0.58
C GLU A 367 27.21 14.69 0.90
N VAL A 368 28.19 14.62 1.79
CA VAL A 368 27.96 14.51 3.25
C VAL A 368 27.30 15.77 3.82
N ALA A 369 27.56 16.95 3.24
CA ALA A 369 26.97 18.21 3.70
C ALA A 369 25.44 18.20 3.65
N LYS A 370 24.85 17.47 2.70
CA LYS A 370 23.38 17.35 2.55
C LYS A 370 22.76 16.42 3.60
N ILE A 371 23.55 15.48 4.11
CA ILE A 371 23.06 14.42 5.01
C ILE A 371 23.31 14.80 6.47
N LEU A 372 24.38 15.53 6.77
CA LEU A 372 24.65 16.06 8.11
C LEU A 372 23.66 17.17 8.46
N LYS A 373 22.79 16.90 9.44
CA LYS A 373 21.83 17.86 10.01
C LYS A 373 22.51 18.84 10.98
N VAL A 374 23.66 19.41 10.62
CA VAL A 374 24.28 20.47 11.43
C VAL A 374 23.84 21.81 10.85
N PRO A 375 23.09 22.64 11.61
CA PRO A 375 22.72 23.97 11.15
C PRO A 375 23.99 24.77 10.81
N PRO A 376 24.02 25.52 9.68
CA PRO A 376 25.20 26.28 9.27
C PRO A 376 25.60 27.38 10.26
N HIS A 377 24.71 27.75 11.19
CA HIS A 377 24.99 28.75 12.23
C HIS A 377 24.91 28.17 13.66
N PRO A 378 26.01 28.22 14.45
CA PRO A 378 26.05 27.76 15.84
C PRO A 378 24.99 28.40 16.76
N LEU A 379 24.61 29.65 16.47
CA LEU A 379 23.63 30.40 17.28
C LEU A 379 22.20 29.86 17.20
N GLN A 380 21.85 29.09 16.15
CA GLN A 380 20.53 28.46 16.03
C GLN A 380 20.35 27.28 17.00
N LEU A 381 21.45 26.71 17.52
CA LEU A 381 21.41 25.61 18.48
C LEU A 381 20.87 26.05 19.86
N TYR A 382 21.02 27.33 20.23
CA TYR A 382 20.66 27.81 21.57
C TYR A 382 19.16 28.15 21.75
N LYS A 383 18.37 28.26 20.68
CA LYS A 383 16.97 28.70 20.78
C LYS A 383 15.99 27.59 21.22
N ASN A 384 16.36 26.32 21.07
CA ASN A 384 15.48 25.17 21.28
C ASN A 384 16.12 24.08 22.15
N VAL A 385 16.80 24.47 23.23
CA VAL A 385 17.45 23.54 24.16
C VAL A 385 16.79 23.56 25.53
N ASN A 386 16.52 22.37 26.06
CA ASN A 386 15.93 22.14 27.36
C ASN A 386 16.92 21.37 28.24
N PHE A 387 16.86 21.62 29.55
CA PHE A 387 17.72 20.96 30.53
C PHE A 387 17.08 19.66 31.04
N CYS A 388 17.80 18.55 30.96
CA CYS A 388 17.35 17.28 31.55
C CYS A 388 17.79 17.17 33.01
N GLN A 389 16.83 17.00 33.93
CA GLN A 389 17.11 16.86 35.36
C GLN A 389 17.86 15.58 35.73
N SER A 390 17.80 14.53 34.91
CA SER A 390 18.44 13.23 35.22
C SER A 390 19.89 13.15 34.72
N CYS A 391 20.16 13.50 33.45
CA CYS A 391 21.52 13.44 32.89
C CYS A 391 22.28 14.76 32.97
N LYS A 392 21.65 15.84 33.43
CA LYS A 392 22.24 17.19 33.55
C LYS A 392 22.77 17.79 32.23
N ASN A 393 22.32 17.26 31.09
CA ASN A 393 22.69 17.75 29.77
C ASN A 393 21.61 18.70 29.19
N TYR A 394 22.07 19.70 28.44
CA TYR A 394 21.21 20.52 27.58
C TYR A 394 20.99 19.79 26.27
N LEU A 395 19.72 19.49 25.95
CA LEU A 395 19.34 18.73 24.77
C LEU A 395 18.28 19.47 23.97
N PRO A 396 18.17 19.26 22.65
CA PRO A 396 17.12 19.86 21.85
C PRO A 396 15.72 19.47 22.34
N SER A 397 14.72 20.34 22.17
CA SER A 397 13.33 20.06 22.58
C SER A 397 12.75 18.77 21.98
N SER A 398 13.24 18.34 20.81
CA SER A 398 12.87 17.07 20.16
C SER A 398 13.27 15.82 20.95
N GLU A 399 14.26 15.93 21.84
CA GLU A 399 14.74 14.81 22.68
C GLU A 399 13.92 14.63 23.95
N PHE A 400 12.90 15.46 24.16
CA PHE A 400 11.97 15.34 25.28
C PHE A 400 10.65 14.74 24.77
N ALA A 401 10.06 13.90 25.61
CA ALA A 401 8.66 13.52 25.48
C ALA A 401 7.92 14.45 26.44
N VAL A 402 7.05 15.31 25.91
CA VAL A 402 6.17 16.15 26.72
C VAL A 402 4.81 15.46 26.73
N PRO A 403 4.43 14.75 27.80
CA PRO A 403 3.11 14.13 27.90
C PRO A 403 2.04 15.22 27.77
N ALA A 404 0.89 14.89 27.18
CA ALA A 404 -0.18 15.85 26.97
C ALA A 404 -0.78 16.44 28.26
N SER A 405 -0.48 15.83 29.42
CA SER A 405 -0.92 16.24 30.75
C SER A 405 0.09 17.10 31.52
N SER A 406 1.37 17.15 31.10
CA SER A 406 2.43 17.83 31.87
C SER A 406 2.81 19.19 31.27
N ARG A 407 2.82 20.23 32.12
CA ARG A 407 3.32 21.58 31.76
C ARG A 407 4.84 21.72 31.88
N THR A 408 5.51 20.78 32.53
CA THR A 408 6.96 20.85 32.78
C THR A 408 7.73 19.90 31.88
N ILE A 409 8.82 20.41 31.32
CA ILE A 409 9.79 19.60 30.59
C ILE A 409 10.60 18.82 31.62
N GLY A 410 10.33 17.52 31.69
CA GLY A 410 10.95 16.63 32.67
C GLY A 410 12.26 16.01 32.17
N ARG A 411 12.30 14.68 32.22
CA ARG A 411 13.47 13.88 31.81
C ARG A 411 13.52 13.74 30.28
N CYS A 412 14.72 13.64 29.71
CA CYS A 412 14.87 13.37 28.29
C CYS A 412 14.46 11.93 27.95
N ARG A 413 14.14 11.67 26.67
CA ARG A 413 13.71 10.35 26.16
C ARG A 413 14.70 9.25 26.49
N LEU A 414 16.00 9.53 26.46
CA LEU A 414 17.04 8.56 26.80
C LEU A 414 16.96 8.16 28.28
N CYS A 415 16.89 9.13 29.19
CA CYS A 415 16.75 8.85 30.62
C CYS A 415 15.43 8.13 30.95
N CYS A 416 14.32 8.51 30.30
CA CYS A 416 13.05 7.80 30.45
C CYS A 416 13.15 6.33 29.99
N LYS A 417 13.87 6.08 28.88
CA LYS A 417 14.10 4.72 28.37
C LYS A 417 14.96 3.90 29.33
N ILE A 418 16.07 4.46 29.82
CA ILE A 418 16.94 3.77 30.77
C ILE A 418 16.19 3.48 32.07
N ASP A 419 15.40 4.42 32.58
CA ASP A 419 14.59 4.21 33.79
C ASP A 419 13.50 3.15 33.57
N ASN A 420 12.90 3.09 32.38
CA ASN A 420 12.00 2.00 32.00
C ASN A 420 12.75 0.66 31.96
N GLU A 421 13.86 0.55 31.21
CA GLU A 421 14.68 -0.68 31.14
C GLU A 421 15.12 -1.16 32.53
N ALA A 422 15.45 -0.24 33.43
CA ALA A 422 15.91 -0.56 34.78
C ALA A 422 14.78 -0.95 35.74
N ARG A 423 13.64 -0.23 35.74
CA ARG A 423 12.59 -0.37 36.76
C ARG A 423 11.34 -1.09 36.27
N LYS A 424 10.74 -0.57 35.20
CA LYS A 424 9.35 -0.88 34.80
C LYS A 424 9.26 -1.95 33.72
N ARG A 425 10.20 -1.90 32.77
CA ARG A 425 10.34 -2.78 31.59
C ARG A 425 9.03 -2.89 30.82
N GLU A 426 8.27 -1.80 30.78
CA GLU A 426 7.00 -1.72 30.06
C GLU A 426 7.29 -1.74 28.55
N ALA A 427 6.56 -2.57 27.83
CA ALA A 427 6.69 -2.72 26.39
C ALA A 427 5.65 -1.84 25.67
N PHE A 428 6.13 -0.73 25.12
CA PHE A 428 5.36 0.26 24.41
C PHE A 428 5.23 0.00 22.90
N LEU A 429 5.83 -1.07 22.36
CA LEU A 429 5.76 -1.40 20.93
C LEU A 429 4.33 -1.46 20.40
N LYS A 430 3.43 -2.08 21.17
CA LYS A 430 2.03 -2.26 20.81
C LYS A 430 1.32 -0.91 20.67
N TYR A 431 1.48 -0.03 21.65
CA TYR A 431 0.92 1.32 21.62
C TYR A 431 1.53 2.18 20.51
N ARG A 432 2.81 1.96 20.19
CA ARG A 432 3.48 2.64 19.08
C ARG A 432 2.91 2.24 17.72
N LEU A 433 2.66 0.94 17.52
CA LEU A 433 2.05 0.42 16.30
C LEU A 433 0.61 0.92 16.17
N MET A 434 -0.17 0.89 17.25
CA MET A 434 -1.53 1.43 17.26
C MET A 434 -1.55 2.92 16.91
N LEU A 435 -0.65 3.73 17.50
CA LEU A 435 -0.51 5.15 17.17
C LEU A 435 -0.07 5.39 15.73
N LYS A 436 0.81 4.54 15.19
CA LYS A 436 1.26 4.62 13.80
C LYS A 436 0.09 4.34 12.85
N ASN A 437 -0.65 3.25 13.08
CA ASN A 437 -1.82 2.89 12.28
C ASN A 437 -2.88 4.00 12.33
N LEU A 438 -3.12 4.58 13.51
CA LEU A 438 -4.03 5.70 13.68
C LEU A 438 -3.61 6.93 12.87
N ARG A 439 -2.32 7.28 12.87
CA ARG A 439 -1.79 8.41 12.10
C ARG A 439 -1.87 8.18 10.60
N GLU A 440 -1.67 6.95 10.15
CA GLU A 440 -1.84 6.56 8.75
C GLU A 440 -3.30 6.66 8.34
N SER A 441 -4.22 6.08 9.12
CA SER A 441 -5.66 6.17 8.82
C SER A 441 -6.19 7.60 8.83
N GLU A 442 -5.66 8.48 9.69
CA GLU A 442 -6.06 9.88 9.75
C GLU A 442 -5.49 10.73 8.61
N ALA A 443 -4.31 10.35 8.09
CA ALA A 443 -3.75 11.00 6.90
C ALA A 443 -4.60 10.73 5.64
N ASP A 444 -5.27 9.58 5.57
CA ASP A 444 -6.12 9.19 4.44
C ASP A 444 -7.36 10.08 4.29
N TYR A 445 -7.87 10.66 5.37
CA TYR A 445 -9.03 11.56 5.31
C TYR A 445 -8.71 12.92 4.68
N GLN A 446 -7.45 13.36 4.69
CA GLN A 446 -7.01 14.66 4.17
C GLN A 446 -7.71 15.91 4.78
N ASP A 447 -8.42 15.74 5.91
CA ASP A 447 -9.15 16.81 6.62
C ASP A 447 -8.22 17.80 7.38
N GLY A 448 -6.90 17.61 7.32
CA GLY A 448 -5.93 18.43 8.06
C GLY A 448 -5.92 18.22 9.57
N ALA A 449 -6.37 17.05 10.05
CA ALA A 449 -6.44 16.71 11.48
C ALA A 449 -5.07 16.86 12.18
N LYS A 450 -5.01 17.72 13.21
CA LYS A 450 -3.74 18.05 13.90
C LYS A 450 -3.61 17.38 15.26
N ILE A 451 -4.74 17.04 15.88
CA ILE A 451 -4.80 16.50 17.25
C ILE A 451 -4.05 15.17 17.39
N VAL A 452 -4.16 14.29 16.39
CA VAL A 452 -3.53 12.95 16.37
C VAL A 452 -2.00 13.04 16.50
N TYR A 453 -1.39 14.11 15.97
CA TYR A 453 0.06 14.30 15.99
C TYR A 453 0.58 14.89 17.31
N LEU A 454 -0.30 15.47 18.13
CA LEU A 454 0.05 15.93 19.49
C LEU A 454 0.24 14.77 20.47
N ILE A 455 -0.44 13.65 20.23
CA ILE A 455 -0.44 12.50 21.12
C ILE A 455 0.87 11.72 21.00
N GLN A 456 1.45 11.39 22.15
CA GLN A 456 2.67 10.60 22.25
C GLN A 456 2.37 9.15 22.65
N GLN A 457 3.42 8.32 22.64
CA GLN A 457 3.33 6.89 22.92
C GLN A 457 2.78 6.58 24.32
N GLN A 458 3.12 7.40 25.33
CA GLN A 458 2.64 7.27 26.70
C GLN A 458 1.15 7.63 26.84
N ASP A 459 0.71 8.64 26.10
CA ASP A 459 -0.68 9.06 26.06
C ASP A 459 -1.57 7.95 25.47
N MET A 460 -1.09 7.27 24.42
CA MET A 460 -1.79 6.11 23.84
C MET A 460 -1.87 4.92 24.78
N GLN A 461 -0.80 4.63 25.54
CA GLN A 461 -0.85 3.60 26.58
C GLN A 461 -1.91 3.94 27.62
N TYR A 462 -1.94 5.18 28.10
CA TYR A 462 -2.94 5.62 29.07
C TYR A 462 -4.36 5.46 28.52
N MET A 463 -4.60 5.85 27.26
CA MET A 463 -5.90 5.65 26.62
C MET A 463 -6.30 4.18 26.62
N VAL A 464 -5.44 3.28 26.15
CA VAL A 464 -5.77 1.85 26.06
C VAL A 464 -5.96 1.22 27.44
N GLU A 465 -5.03 1.45 28.38
CA GLU A 465 -5.03 0.77 29.68
C GLU A 465 -6.01 1.35 30.69
N LYS A 466 -6.18 2.68 30.72
CA LYS A 466 -6.95 3.38 31.77
C LYS A 466 -8.32 3.84 31.33
N ILE A 467 -8.52 4.11 30.04
CA ILE A 467 -9.82 4.56 29.50
C ILE A 467 -10.59 3.37 28.90
N TRP A 468 -9.87 2.51 28.18
CA TRP A 468 -10.46 1.40 27.44
C TRP A 468 -10.24 0.02 28.05
N ASP A 469 -9.56 -0.08 29.20
CA ASP A 469 -9.33 -1.32 29.96
C ASP A 469 -8.70 -2.46 29.12
N CYS A 470 -7.90 -2.10 28.11
CA CYS A 470 -7.29 -3.03 27.14
C CYS A 470 -8.29 -3.90 26.36
N GLN A 471 -9.56 -3.48 26.23
CA GLN A 471 -10.60 -4.27 25.59
C GLN A 471 -11.31 -3.50 24.47
N SER A 472 -11.72 -4.22 23.41
CA SER A 472 -12.63 -3.67 22.39
C SER A 472 -13.95 -3.27 23.03
N ALA A 473 -14.53 -2.16 22.61
CA ALA A 473 -15.79 -1.68 23.15
C ALA A 473 -16.97 -2.64 22.89
N LEU A 474 -16.96 -3.38 21.76
CA LEU A 474 -18.07 -4.23 21.33
C LEU A 474 -17.91 -5.67 21.80
N SER A 475 -16.90 -6.41 21.33
CA SER A 475 -16.69 -7.82 21.67
C SER A 475 -15.96 -8.08 23.00
N ALA A 476 -15.53 -7.04 23.71
CA ALA A 476 -14.63 -7.15 24.88
C ALA A 476 -13.35 -7.97 24.62
N CYS A 477 -12.91 -8.08 23.36
CA CYS A 477 -11.66 -8.72 22.98
C CYS A 477 -10.45 -7.98 23.57
N ASP A 478 -9.53 -8.74 24.18
CA ASP A 478 -8.33 -8.26 24.86
C ASP A 478 -7.04 -8.42 24.03
N ASP A 479 -7.15 -8.88 22.77
CA ASP A 479 -6.00 -9.00 21.87
C ASP A 479 -5.54 -7.63 21.35
N LEU A 480 -4.61 -7.02 22.07
CA LEU A 480 -3.99 -5.74 21.73
C LEU A 480 -3.44 -5.62 20.29
N TYR A 481 -3.18 -6.73 19.59
CA TYR A 481 -2.72 -6.70 18.19
C TYR A 481 -3.83 -6.50 17.18
N ASP A 482 -5.05 -6.90 17.53
CA ASP A 482 -6.23 -6.75 16.70
C ASP A 482 -6.99 -5.46 17.01
N LEU A 483 -6.71 -4.84 18.15
CA LEU A 483 -7.30 -3.57 18.56
C LEU A 483 -6.76 -2.39 17.75
N VAL A 484 -7.68 -1.52 17.31
CA VAL A 484 -7.43 -0.28 16.57
C VAL A 484 -8.31 0.82 17.15
N MET A 485 -7.75 2.04 17.21
CA MET A 485 -8.54 3.24 17.55
C MET A 485 -9.06 3.91 16.29
N VAL A 486 -10.36 4.21 16.28
CA VAL A 486 -11.04 4.87 15.15
C VAL A 486 -11.87 6.05 15.67
N ARG A 487 -12.20 6.99 14.77
CA ARG A 487 -13.17 8.06 15.05
C ARG A 487 -14.48 7.46 15.53
N TRP A 488 -15.01 7.97 16.63
CA TRP A 488 -16.35 7.61 17.09
C TRP A 488 -17.42 8.23 16.18
N ASP A 489 -17.34 9.53 15.96
CA ASP A 489 -18.10 10.27 14.96
C ASP A 489 -17.21 10.59 13.76
N LYS A 490 -17.64 10.13 12.57
CA LYS A 490 -16.90 10.27 11.31
C LYS A 490 -16.81 11.73 10.85
N HIS A 491 -17.79 12.56 11.24
CA HIS A 491 -17.88 13.95 10.79
C HIS A 491 -16.88 14.88 11.51
N HIS A 492 -16.36 14.45 12.66
CA HIS A 492 -15.42 15.22 13.45
C HIS A 492 -14.02 14.63 13.34
N GLU A 493 -13.00 15.48 13.44
CA GLU A 493 -11.62 14.99 13.48
C GLU A 493 -11.40 14.05 14.67
N TRP A 494 -10.41 13.18 14.54
CA TRP A 494 -10.05 12.29 15.63
C TRP A 494 -9.49 13.09 16.80
N SER A 495 -9.97 12.75 18.00
CA SER A 495 -9.49 13.31 19.26
C SER A 495 -9.69 12.29 20.38
N PRO A 496 -8.98 12.36 21.52
CA PRO A 496 -9.18 11.44 22.64
C PRO A 496 -10.63 11.28 23.12
N TRP A 497 -11.48 12.27 22.84
CA TRP A 497 -12.90 12.31 23.18
C TRP A 497 -13.83 12.14 21.97
N ASN A 498 -13.28 11.77 20.82
CA ASN A 498 -13.98 11.31 19.63
C ASN A 498 -13.33 9.99 19.14
N THR A 499 -13.08 9.06 20.07
CA THR A 499 -12.43 7.77 19.77
C THR A 499 -13.26 6.59 20.19
N ILE A 500 -13.10 5.47 19.51
CA ILE A 500 -13.50 4.15 20.01
C ILE A 500 -12.38 3.13 19.77
N LEU A 501 -12.17 2.23 20.73
CA LEU A 501 -11.25 1.11 20.62
C LEU A 501 -12.03 -0.13 20.18
N LEU A 502 -11.71 -0.68 19.01
CA LEU A 502 -12.42 -1.79 18.36
C LEU A 502 -11.43 -2.80 17.79
N THR A 503 -11.87 -4.02 17.47
CA THR A 503 -11.09 -4.91 16.61
C THR A 503 -11.07 -4.39 15.17
N LYS A 504 -10.17 -4.88 14.31
CA LYS A 504 -10.12 -4.46 12.89
C LYS A 504 -11.44 -4.69 12.15
N ASP A 505 -12.04 -5.86 12.35
CA ASP A 505 -13.32 -6.21 11.72
C ASP A 505 -14.46 -5.30 12.23
N GLU A 506 -14.47 -5.03 13.54
CA GLU A 506 -15.44 -4.12 14.17
C GLU A 506 -15.26 -2.68 13.67
N ALA A 507 -14.02 -2.22 13.53
CA ALA A 507 -13.67 -0.91 12.99
C ALA A 507 -14.19 -0.74 11.56
N ASP A 508 -13.98 -1.74 10.69
CA ASP A 508 -14.47 -1.72 9.30
C ASP A 508 -16.01 -1.72 9.24
N ALA A 509 -16.67 -2.42 10.16
CA ALA A 509 -18.12 -2.37 10.29
C ALA A 509 -18.60 -1.01 10.78
N HIS A 510 -17.96 -0.46 11.82
CA HIS A 510 -18.27 0.85 12.39
C HIS A 510 -18.15 1.98 11.35
N LEU A 511 -17.09 1.96 10.52
CA LEU A 511 -16.85 2.97 9.50
C LEU A 511 -17.88 2.99 8.35
N LYS A 512 -18.64 1.89 8.18
CA LYS A 512 -19.74 1.76 7.20
C LYS A 512 -21.07 2.31 7.73
N LEU A 513 -21.17 2.56 9.03
CA LEU A 513 -22.38 3.11 9.64
C LEU A 513 -22.56 4.58 9.25
N CYS A 514 -23.79 4.94 8.89
CA CYS A 514 -24.14 6.33 8.56
C CYS A 514 -24.63 7.09 9.80
N ASN A 515 -25.44 6.45 10.65
CA ASN A 515 -26.04 7.05 11.84
C ASN A 515 -25.70 6.24 13.10
N LEU A 516 -24.98 6.84 14.05
CA LEU A 516 -24.60 6.18 15.31
C LEU A 516 -25.80 5.93 16.23
N GLN A 517 -26.78 6.82 16.23
CA GLN A 517 -27.97 6.74 17.09
C GLN A 517 -28.93 5.62 16.69
N GLU A 518 -28.95 5.25 15.41
CA GLU A 518 -29.74 4.14 14.89
C GLU A 518 -28.99 2.81 15.02
N ALA A 519 -27.64 2.85 14.93
CA ALA A 519 -26.81 1.65 14.93
C ALA A 519 -26.45 1.13 16.33
N TYR A 520 -26.35 2.01 17.34
CA TYR A 520 -25.98 1.63 18.71
C TYR A 520 -27.08 1.95 19.71
N GLU A 521 -27.25 1.06 20.69
CA GLU A 521 -28.18 1.27 21.80
C GLU A 521 -27.78 2.47 22.67
N ALA A 522 -28.76 3.20 23.19
CA ALA A 522 -28.54 4.40 24.00
C ALA A 522 -27.65 4.16 25.24
N VAL A 523 -27.76 2.99 25.86
CA VAL A 523 -26.92 2.60 27.02
C VAL A 523 -25.45 2.51 26.63
N PHE A 524 -25.17 1.95 25.45
CA PHE A 524 -23.82 1.85 24.92
C PHE A 524 -23.24 3.22 24.60
N ILE A 525 -24.01 4.09 23.93
CA ILE A 525 -23.61 5.47 23.63
C ILE A 525 -23.27 6.23 24.93
N HIS A 526 -24.09 6.08 25.98
CA HIS A 526 -23.83 6.71 27.27
C HIS A 526 -22.53 6.20 27.91
N ARG A 527 -22.23 4.90 27.80
CA ARG A 527 -20.98 4.31 28.27
C ARG A 527 -19.76 4.89 27.54
N ILE A 528 -19.86 5.06 26.22
CA ILE A 528 -18.81 5.67 25.40
C ILE A 528 -18.61 7.15 25.79
N ASN A 529 -19.70 7.91 25.94
CA ASN A 529 -19.64 9.30 26.38
C ASN A 529 -18.95 9.45 27.74
N ARG A 530 -19.19 8.53 28.69
CA ARG A 530 -18.47 8.52 29.98
C ARG A 530 -16.96 8.35 29.80
N LYS A 531 -16.52 7.45 28.90
CA LYS A 531 -15.10 7.27 28.55
C LYS A 531 -14.52 8.52 27.89
N HIS A 532 -15.25 9.17 26.99
CA HIS A 532 -14.84 10.44 26.38
C HIS A 532 -14.70 11.57 27.40
N ILE A 533 -15.61 11.67 28.37
CA ILE A 533 -15.50 12.64 29.48
C ILE A 533 -14.24 12.35 30.30
N HIS A 534 -13.94 11.09 30.57
CA HIS A 534 -12.70 10.70 31.26
C HIS A 534 -11.46 11.13 30.45
N ALA A 535 -11.46 10.92 29.13
CA ALA A 535 -10.41 11.38 28.24
C ALA A 535 -10.25 12.91 28.25
N LYS A 536 -11.35 13.68 28.16
CA LYS A 536 -11.30 15.16 28.24
C LYS A 536 -10.66 15.66 29.54
N LYS A 537 -10.90 14.98 30.66
CA LYS A 537 -10.30 15.34 31.96
C LYS A 537 -8.79 15.10 32.00
N TYR A 538 -8.29 14.08 31.30
CA TYR A 538 -6.86 13.80 31.25
C TYR A 538 -6.14 14.71 30.23
N PHE A 539 -6.75 14.93 29.07
CA PHE A 539 -6.20 15.66 27.93
C PHE A 539 -6.65 17.14 27.87
N THR A 540 -6.67 17.84 29.00
CA THR A 540 -7.20 19.21 29.09
C THR A 540 -6.42 20.24 28.27
N GLN A 541 -5.13 20.01 28.00
CA GLN A 541 -4.26 20.95 27.30
C GLN A 541 -4.31 20.79 25.77
N ILE A 542 -4.73 19.63 25.27
CA ILE A 542 -4.77 19.34 23.83
C ILE A 542 -5.66 20.32 23.06
N PRO A 543 -6.89 20.67 23.51
CA PRO A 543 -7.72 21.66 22.82
C PRO A 543 -7.04 23.03 22.66
N GLU A 544 -6.37 23.52 23.71
CA GLU A 544 -5.64 24.80 23.67
C GLU A 544 -4.49 24.75 22.67
N MET A 545 -3.67 23.68 22.71
CA MET A 545 -2.57 23.48 21.78
C MET A 545 -3.04 23.32 20.33
N ALA A 546 -4.12 22.58 20.10
CA ALA A 546 -4.72 22.40 18.78
C ALA A 546 -5.17 23.74 18.20
N SER A 547 -5.83 24.59 19.01
CA SER A 547 -6.27 25.92 18.56
C SER A 547 -5.10 26.81 18.09
N ILE A 548 -3.93 26.69 18.72
CA ILE A 548 -2.71 27.40 18.32
C ILE A 548 -2.17 26.85 17.00
N LEU A 549 -2.17 25.52 16.82
CA LEU A 549 -1.72 24.86 15.59
C LEU A 549 -2.63 25.13 14.39
N HIS A 550 -3.93 25.30 14.60
CA HIS A 550 -4.85 25.72 13.53
C HIS A 550 -4.56 27.17 13.10
N LYS A 551 -4.40 28.09 14.07
CA LYS A 551 -4.08 29.50 13.81
C LYS A 551 -2.76 29.73 13.07
N SER A 552 -1.72 28.93 13.36
CA SER A 552 -0.42 29.08 12.68
C SER A 552 -0.42 28.57 11.23
N GLY A 553 -1.32 27.65 10.87
CA GLY A 553 -1.45 27.14 9.50
C GLY A 553 -2.13 28.12 8.54
N ASP A 554 -3.07 28.93 9.03
CA ASP A 554 -3.77 29.92 8.21
C ASP A 554 -2.87 31.11 7.84
N GLN A 555 -1.90 31.44 8.70
CA GLN A 555 -0.91 32.49 8.42
C GLN A 555 0.15 32.09 7.38
N THR A 556 0.40 30.79 7.19
CA THR A 556 1.36 30.30 6.17
C THR A 556 0.74 30.08 4.79
N ASN A 557 -0.59 30.01 4.70
CA ASN A 557 -1.31 29.85 3.42
C ASN A 557 -1.74 31.17 2.78
N THR A 558 -1.44 32.31 3.42
CA THR A 558 -1.81 33.67 2.98
C THR A 558 -0.62 34.53 2.57
N SER A 559 0.55 33.93 2.32
CA SER A 559 1.78 34.62 1.88
C SER A 559 2.38 34.02 0.63
#